data_AF-A0A2D1STX3-F1
#
_entry.id   AF-A0A2D1STX3-F1
#
_cell.length_a   1.000
_cell.length_b   1.000
_cell.length_c   1.000
_cell.angle_alpha   90.00
_cell.angle_beta   90.00
_cell.angle_gamma   90.00
#
_symmetry.space_group_name_H-M   'P 1'
#
loop_
_entity.id
_entity.type
_entity.pdbx_description
1 polymer ?
#
loop_
_entity_poly.entity_id
_entity_poly.type
_entity_poly.pdbx_seq_one_letter_code
_entity_poly.pdbx_strand_id
1 'polypeptide(L)'
;MKKEVVVLLSMLFGLIVSAIVSISILFATKFFTGGVMDFGADKWMYMTLTIPVVIGFGVLGAYFYNHANLSNKQMWKITLISVLAISLLSGTVGTIISDVLIYGSEGVNFDGRIIWGVLYSIFALPITLFIGKLLIEILAEFVASVKKKDA
;
A
#
# COMPACT_ATOMS: atom_id res chain seq x y z
N MET A 1 -24.30 -10.39 1.86
CA MET A 1 -23.37 -9.90 2.89
C MET A 1 -23.37 -8.40 2.88
N LYS A 2 -23.36 -7.82 4.09
CA LYS A 2 -23.43 -6.37 4.27
C LYS A 2 -22.12 -5.71 3.84
N LYS A 3 -22.20 -4.45 3.38
CA LYS A 3 -21.06 -3.68 2.88
C LYS A 3 -19.93 -3.58 3.91
N GLU A 4 -20.27 -3.46 5.19
CA GLU A 4 -19.32 -3.32 6.29
C GLU A 4 -18.39 -4.54 6.39
N VAL A 5 -18.92 -5.74 6.18
CA VAL A 5 -18.13 -6.97 6.21
C VAL A 5 -17.15 -7.01 5.04
N VAL A 6 -17.58 -6.59 3.86
CA VAL A 6 -16.69 -6.51 2.68
C VAL A 6 -15.56 -5.52 2.88
N VAL A 7 -15.84 -4.38 3.53
CA VAL A 7 -14.79 -3.41 3.90
C VAL A 7 -13.79 -4.04 4.86
N LEU A 8 -14.25 -4.71 5.91
CA LEU A 8 -13.38 -5.38 6.88
C LEU A 8 -12.52 -6.48 6.24
N LEU A 9 -13.10 -7.30 5.35
CA LEU A 9 -12.36 -8.32 4.60
C LEU A 9 -11.32 -7.70 3.67
N SER A 10 -11.64 -6.57 3.04
CA SER A 10 -10.71 -5.85 2.18
C SER A 10 -9.58 -5.22 2.98
N MET A 11 -9.86 -4.70 4.18
CA MET A 11 -8.83 -4.23 5.11
C MET A 11 -7.90 -5.37 5.55
N LEU A 12 -8.46 -6.55 5.84
CA LEU A 12 -7.68 -7.75 6.17
C LEU A 12 -6.80 -8.18 5.00
N PHE A 13 -7.33 -8.15 3.78
CA PHE A 13 -6.54 -8.37 2.56
C PHE A 13 -5.39 -7.37 2.47
N GLY A 14 -5.66 -6.08 2.69
CA GLY A 14 -4.64 -5.03 2.74
C GLY A 14 -3.57 -5.29 3.79
N LEU A 15 -3.93 -5.81 4.97
CA LEU A 15 -2.98 -6.14 6.03
C LEU A 15 -2.03 -7.27 5.62
N ILE A 16 -2.55 -8.31 4.95
CA ILE A 16 -1.74 -9.41 4.42
C ILE A 16 -0.80 -8.88 3.33
N VAL A 17 -1.34 -8.08 2.41
CA VAL A 17 -0.55 -7.47 1.33
C VAL A 17 0.56 -6.58 1.89
N SER A 18 0.26 -5.73 2.88
CA SER A 18 1.28 -4.83 3.44
C SER A 18 2.40 -5.60 4.13
N ALA A 19 2.08 -6.70 4.84
CA ALA A 19 3.08 -7.57 5.43
C ALA A 19 3.99 -8.20 4.37
N ILE A 20 3.41 -8.78 3.31
CA ILE A 20 4.16 -9.40 2.20
C ILE A 20 5.06 -8.36 1.53
N VAL A 21 4.50 -7.21 1.12
CA VAL A 21 5.24 -6.17 0.42
C VAL A 21 6.36 -5.60 1.29
N SER A 22 6.11 -5.36 2.58
CA SER A 22 7.14 -4.84 3.49
C SER A 22 8.30 -5.84 3.66
N ILE A 23 8.00 -7.14 3.79
CA ILE A 23 9.03 -8.18 3.85
C ILE A 23 9.81 -8.24 2.53
N SER A 24 9.13 -8.17 1.38
CA SER A 24 9.79 -8.17 0.07
C SER A 24 10.71 -6.97 -0.11
N ILE A 25 10.29 -5.77 0.32
CA ILE A 25 11.12 -4.56 0.28
C ILE A 25 12.33 -4.72 1.20
N LEU A 26 12.13 -5.15 2.46
CA LEU A 26 13.25 -5.34 3.39
C LEU A 26 14.26 -6.33 2.83
N PHE A 27 13.79 -7.48 2.32
CA PHE A 27 14.63 -8.49 1.73
C PHE A 27 15.43 -7.94 0.54
N ALA A 28 14.77 -7.26 -0.39
CA ALA A 28 15.43 -6.66 -1.55
C ALA A 28 16.48 -5.62 -1.11
N THR A 29 16.13 -4.69 -0.23
CA THR A 29 17.05 -3.65 0.24
C THR A 29 18.28 -4.26 0.89
N LYS A 30 18.13 -5.20 1.84
CA LYS A 30 19.27 -5.82 2.52
C LYS A 30 20.12 -6.68 1.58
N PHE A 31 19.48 -7.39 0.63
CA PHE A 31 20.18 -8.17 -0.38
C PHE A 31 21.09 -7.29 -1.25
N PHE A 32 20.58 -6.14 -1.70
CA PHE A 32 21.36 -5.22 -2.54
C PHE A 32 22.41 -4.41 -1.76
N THR A 33 22.20 -4.16 -0.45
CA THR A 33 23.17 -3.43 0.38
C THR A 33 24.15 -4.33 1.13
N GLY A 34 24.07 -5.66 0.98
CA GLY A 34 24.93 -6.63 1.69
C GLY A 34 24.71 -6.65 3.22
N GLY A 35 23.52 -6.25 3.69
CA GLY A 35 23.22 -6.11 5.12
C GLY A 35 22.65 -7.38 5.77
N VAL A 36 22.73 -7.46 7.10
CA VAL A 36 22.06 -8.51 7.89
C VAL A 36 20.56 -8.16 8.02
N MET A 37 19.68 -9.15 7.94
CA MET A 37 18.24 -8.96 8.18
C MET A 37 17.98 -8.73 9.67
N ASP A 38 17.58 -7.50 10.02
CA ASP A 38 17.10 -7.13 11.35
C ASP A 38 15.67 -6.58 11.25
N PHE A 39 14.69 -7.41 11.61
CA PHE A 39 13.28 -7.03 11.66
C PHE A 39 12.95 -6.07 12.81
N GLY A 40 13.88 -5.89 13.77
CA GLY A 40 13.75 -5.05 14.94
C GLY A 40 14.02 -3.57 14.66
N ALA A 41 15.09 -3.27 13.95
CA ALA A 41 15.49 -1.90 13.60
C ALA A 41 14.52 -1.26 12.60
N ASP A 42 13.98 -2.04 11.66
CA ASP A 42 13.19 -1.53 10.53
C ASP A 42 11.67 -1.53 10.79
N LYS A 43 11.22 -1.73 12.05
CA LYS A 43 9.80 -1.83 12.45
C LYS A 43 8.94 -0.65 11.97
N TRP A 44 9.50 0.55 11.95
CA TRP A 44 8.78 1.74 11.54
C TRP A 44 8.44 1.70 10.04
N MET A 45 9.31 1.14 9.19
CA MET A 45 9.04 0.95 7.76
C MET A 45 7.80 0.08 7.50
N TYR A 46 7.54 -0.90 8.37
CA TYR A 46 6.34 -1.75 8.27
C TYR A 46 5.07 -0.97 8.60
N MET A 47 5.10 -0.14 9.64
CA MET A 47 3.93 0.65 10.05
C MET A 47 3.57 1.71 9.02
N THR A 48 4.58 2.33 8.39
CA THR A 48 4.41 3.39 7.40
C THR A 48 3.72 2.93 6.13
N LEU A 49 3.93 1.68 5.73
CA LEU A 49 3.23 1.08 4.59
C LEU A 49 1.88 0.48 4.98
N THR A 50 1.79 -0.13 6.17
CA THR A 50 0.60 -0.89 6.59
C THR A 50 -0.65 -0.01 6.68
N ILE A 51 -0.58 1.15 7.33
CA ILE A 51 -1.76 1.99 7.52
C ILE A 51 -2.34 2.46 6.17
N PRO A 52 -1.56 3.09 5.25
CA PRO A 52 -2.09 3.50 3.95
C PRO A 52 -2.63 2.34 3.11
N VAL A 53 -1.97 1.18 3.12
CA VAL A 53 -2.41 0.00 2.36
C VAL A 53 -3.73 -0.54 2.92
N VAL A 54 -3.83 -0.77 4.23
CA VAL A 54 -5.05 -1.30 4.87
C VAL A 54 -6.25 -0.40 4.60
N ILE A 55 -6.08 0.91 4.79
CA ILE A 55 -7.15 1.89 4.53
C ILE A 55 -7.48 1.92 3.04
N GLY A 56 -6.47 1.96 2.17
CA GLY A 56 -6.64 1.99 0.71
C GLY A 56 -7.45 0.79 0.20
N PHE A 57 -7.10 -0.41 0.63
CA PHE A 57 -7.85 -1.63 0.27
C PHE A 57 -9.27 -1.64 0.86
N GLY A 58 -9.48 -1.13 2.07
CA GLY A 58 -10.83 -0.95 2.63
C GLY A 58 -11.72 -0.04 1.78
N VAL A 59 -11.18 1.10 1.33
CA VAL A 59 -11.88 2.04 0.44
C VAL A 59 -12.17 1.41 -0.93
N LEU A 60 -11.18 0.70 -1.51
CA LEU A 60 -11.35 0.00 -2.78
C LEU A 60 -12.42 -1.11 -2.68
N GLY A 61 -12.43 -1.87 -1.58
CA GLY A 61 -13.45 -2.87 -1.32
C GLY A 61 -14.86 -2.29 -1.27
N ALA A 62 -15.04 -1.18 -0.54
CA ALA A 62 -16.30 -0.44 -0.54
C ALA A 62 -16.70 0.06 -1.94
N TYR A 63 -15.72 0.50 -2.74
CA TYR A 63 -15.97 0.98 -4.09
C TYR A 63 -16.43 -0.15 -5.02
N PHE A 64 -15.72 -1.28 -5.05
CA PHE A 64 -16.05 -2.44 -5.88
C PHE A 64 -17.35 -3.13 -5.48
N TYR A 65 -17.74 -3.09 -4.20
CA TYR A 65 -19.04 -3.60 -3.76
C TYR A 65 -20.21 -2.95 -4.51
N ASN A 66 -20.10 -1.65 -4.78
CA ASN A 66 -21.12 -0.86 -5.48
C ASN A 66 -20.92 -0.85 -7.02
N HIS A 67 -19.74 -1.21 -7.51
CA HIS A 67 -19.37 -1.11 -8.92
C HIS A 67 -18.79 -2.43 -9.44
N ALA A 68 -19.66 -3.41 -9.69
CA ALA A 68 -19.26 -4.77 -10.06
C ALA A 68 -18.69 -4.91 -11.49
N ASN A 69 -18.90 -3.92 -12.37
CA ASN A 69 -18.53 -3.98 -13.79
C ASN A 69 -17.72 -2.75 -14.20
N LEU A 70 -16.44 -2.73 -13.86
CA LEU A 70 -15.52 -1.67 -14.29
C LEU A 70 -14.82 -2.08 -15.58
N SER A 71 -14.72 -1.15 -16.53
CA SER A 71 -13.88 -1.34 -17.71
C SER A 71 -12.40 -1.41 -17.34
N ASN A 72 -11.60 -2.09 -18.16
CA ASN A 72 -10.13 -2.16 -17.98
C ASN A 72 -9.49 -0.76 -17.89
N LYS A 73 -10.00 0.23 -18.64
CA LYS A 73 -9.54 1.63 -18.56
C LYS A 73 -9.83 2.26 -17.20
N GLN A 74 -10.99 2.00 -16.61
CA GLN A 74 -11.31 2.46 -15.25
C GLN A 74 -10.42 1.77 -14.21
N MET A 75 -10.17 0.47 -14.37
CA MET A 75 -9.31 -0.29 -13.47
C MET A 75 -7.88 0.26 -13.43
N TRP A 76 -7.31 0.57 -14.59
CA TRP A 76 -6.00 1.22 -14.68
C TRP A 76 -5.95 2.59 -14.00
N LYS A 77 -7.01 3.41 -14.16
CA LYS A 77 -7.09 4.72 -13.50
C LYS A 77 -7.14 4.59 -11.99
N ILE A 78 -7.98 3.69 -11.49
CA ILE A 78 -8.09 3.41 -10.05
C ILE A 78 -6.74 2.92 -9.53
N THR A 79 -6.10 1.98 -10.24
CA THR A 79 -4.77 1.48 -9.89
C THR A 79 -3.75 2.61 -9.80
N LEU A 80 -3.67 3.47 -10.82
CA LEU A 80 -2.72 4.58 -10.83
C LEU A 80 -2.92 5.50 -9.62
N ILE A 81 -4.16 5.89 -9.34
CA ILE A 81 -4.48 6.79 -8.23
C ILE A 81 -4.16 6.10 -6.89
N SER A 82 -4.60 4.85 -6.71
CA SER A 82 -4.38 4.11 -5.45
C SER A 82 -2.92 3.84 -5.17
N VAL A 83 -2.16 3.36 -6.17
CA VAL A 83 -0.73 3.08 -6.03
C VAL A 83 0.03 4.36 -5.74
N LEU A 84 -0.25 5.44 -6.47
CA LEU A 84 0.41 6.73 -6.25
C LEU A 84 0.08 7.29 -4.86
N ALA A 85 -1.18 7.26 -4.44
CA ALA A 85 -1.60 7.76 -3.13
C ALA A 85 -0.97 6.96 -1.98
N ILE A 86 -1.00 5.63 -2.06
CA ILE A 86 -0.37 4.76 -1.06
C ILE A 86 1.14 5.02 -1.01
N SER A 87 1.79 5.10 -2.18
CA SER A 87 3.22 5.34 -2.25
C SER A 87 3.61 6.71 -1.69
N LEU A 88 2.86 7.77 -2.00
CA LEU A 88 3.11 9.11 -1.44
C LEU A 88 2.89 9.14 0.07
N LEU A 89 1.79 8.56 0.56
CA LEU A 89 1.51 8.54 2.00
C LEU A 89 2.59 7.76 2.76
N SER A 90 2.96 6.58 2.28
CA SER A 90 3.98 5.75 2.93
C SER A 90 5.40 6.30 2.77
N GLY A 91 5.78 6.67 1.55
CA GLY A 91 7.13 7.13 1.18
C GLY A 91 7.46 8.54 1.67
N THR A 92 6.44 9.35 1.98
CA THR A 92 6.64 10.73 2.46
C THR A 92 6.22 10.88 3.91
N VAL A 93 4.92 10.76 4.20
CA VAL A 93 4.41 10.98 5.57
C VAL A 93 4.92 9.89 6.50
N GLY A 94 4.87 8.64 6.03
CA GLY A 94 5.35 7.51 6.79
C GLY A 94 6.83 7.62 7.14
N THR A 95 7.69 7.84 6.14
CA THR A 95 9.15 7.95 6.37
C THR A 95 9.51 9.11 7.30
N ILE A 96 8.82 10.26 7.19
CA ILE A 96 8.99 11.38 8.12
C ILE A 96 8.63 10.98 9.54
N ILE A 97 7.47 10.34 9.75
CA ILE A 97 7.06 9.88 11.08
C ILE A 97 8.09 8.89 11.63
N SER A 98 8.54 7.94 10.82
CA SER A 98 9.58 6.98 11.19
C SER A 98 10.85 7.68 11.66
N ASP A 99 11.35 8.63 10.88
CA ASP A 99 12.57 9.37 11.19
C ASP A 99 12.44 10.19 12.48
N VAL A 100 11.30 10.89 12.67
CA VAL A 100 11.06 11.67 13.89
C VAL A 100 11.07 10.76 15.12
N LEU A 101 10.56 9.54 15.00
CA LEU A 101 10.52 8.59 16.11
C LEU A 101 11.88 7.96 16.41
N ILE A 102 12.78 7.84 15.42
CA ILE A 102 14.12 7.26 15.59
C ILE A 102 15.13 8.32 16.01
N TYR A 103 15.13 9.48 15.36
CA TYR A 103 16.18 10.50 15.47
C TYR A 103 15.73 11.77 16.21
N GLY A 104 14.43 11.92 16.50
CA GLY A 104 13.85 13.16 17.01
C GLY A 104 13.65 14.19 15.88
N SER A 105 12.77 15.17 16.10
CA SER A 105 12.40 16.17 15.08
C SER A 105 13.58 17.00 14.57
N GLU A 106 14.57 17.28 15.42
CA GLU A 106 15.75 18.07 15.09
C GLU A 106 16.72 17.32 14.16
N GLY A 107 16.67 15.98 14.15
CA GLY A 107 17.50 15.14 13.29
C GLY A 107 16.93 14.89 11.89
N VAL A 108 15.71 15.37 11.60
CA VAL A 108 15.02 15.06 10.34
C VAL A 108 15.17 16.19 9.32
N ASN A 109 15.69 15.86 8.15
CA ASN A 109 15.65 16.74 6.99
C ASN A 109 14.27 16.64 6.29
N PHE A 110 13.30 17.42 6.76
CA PHE A 110 11.92 17.40 6.23
C PHE A 110 11.86 17.69 4.74
N ASP A 111 12.52 18.74 4.26
CA ASP A 111 12.51 19.14 2.85
C ASP A 111 13.07 18.03 1.96
N GLY A 112 14.22 17.48 2.37
CA GLY A 112 14.83 16.34 1.68
C GLY A 112 13.90 15.13 1.64
N ARG A 113 13.24 14.79 2.75
CA ARG A 113 12.30 13.65 2.82
C ARG A 113 11.06 13.85 1.96
N ILE A 114 10.52 15.07 1.91
CA ILE A 114 9.36 15.37 1.06
C ILE A 114 9.71 15.18 -0.40
N ILE A 115 10.83 15.77 -0.84
CA ILE A 115 11.29 15.65 -2.23
C ILE A 115 11.59 14.19 -2.58
N TRP A 116 12.32 13.48 -1.71
CA TRP A 116 12.65 12.07 -1.93
C TRP A 116 11.43 11.16 -1.96
N GLY A 117 10.44 11.39 -1.08
CA GLY A 117 9.20 10.63 -1.07
C GLY A 117 8.45 10.77 -2.39
N VAL A 118 8.29 12.00 -2.90
CA VAL A 118 7.64 12.26 -4.19
C VAL A 118 8.40 11.61 -5.35
N LEU A 119 9.72 11.81 -5.42
CA LEU A 119 10.55 11.22 -6.48
C LEU A 119 10.47 9.70 -6.46
N TYR A 120 10.61 9.06 -5.30
CA TYR A 120 10.53 7.62 -5.17
C TYR A 120 9.17 7.09 -5.59
N SER A 121 8.08 7.75 -5.19
CA SER A 121 6.73 7.37 -5.62
C SER A 121 6.55 7.40 -7.13
N ILE A 122 7.07 8.43 -7.81
CA ILE A 122 6.97 8.55 -9.27
C ILE A 122 7.86 7.53 -9.97
N PHE A 123 9.12 7.40 -9.57
CA PHE A 123 10.06 6.48 -10.22
C PHE A 123 9.73 5.01 -9.98
N ALA A 124 9.04 4.68 -8.88
CA ALA A 124 8.59 3.32 -8.62
C ALA A 124 7.35 2.93 -9.45
N LEU A 125 6.59 3.90 -10.00
CA LEU A 125 5.33 3.63 -10.74
C LEU A 125 5.45 2.57 -11.83
N PRO A 126 6.48 2.55 -12.70
CA PRO A 126 6.56 1.55 -13.76
C PRO A 126 6.55 0.11 -13.26
N ILE A 127 6.97 -0.14 -12.01
CA ILE A 127 6.93 -1.48 -11.40
C ILE A 127 5.69 -1.63 -10.52
N THR A 128 5.43 -0.63 -9.66
CA THR A 128 4.34 -0.70 -8.68
C THR A 128 2.96 -0.64 -9.33
N LEU A 129 2.82 -0.07 -10.53
CA LEU A 129 1.56 -0.07 -11.27
C LEU A 129 1.12 -1.47 -11.70
N PHE A 130 2.04 -2.31 -12.18
CA PHE A 130 1.68 -3.67 -12.60
C PHE A 130 1.34 -4.55 -11.41
N ILE A 131 2.13 -4.46 -10.33
CA ILE A 131 1.87 -5.20 -9.09
C ILE A 131 0.55 -4.72 -8.47
N GLY A 132 0.37 -3.40 -8.37
CA GLY A 132 -0.84 -2.78 -7.84
C GLY A 132 -2.07 -3.18 -8.64
N LYS A 133 -1.97 -3.21 -9.98
CA LYS A 133 -3.06 -3.66 -10.84
C LYS A 133 -3.48 -5.08 -10.50
N LEU A 134 -2.52 -6.00 -10.45
CA LEU A 134 -2.77 -7.41 -10.14
C LEU A 134 -3.50 -7.55 -8.79
N LEU A 135 -3.00 -6.87 -7.75
CA LEU A 135 -3.58 -6.93 -6.41
C LEU A 135 -5.01 -6.35 -6.36
N ILE A 136 -5.26 -5.26 -7.09
CA ILE A 136 -6.57 -4.61 -7.15
C ILE A 136 -7.57 -5.45 -7.95
N GLU A 137 -7.15 -6.11 -9.03
CA GLU A 137 -7.98 -7.04 -9.79
C GLU A 137 -8.36 -8.27 -8.95
N ILE A 138 -7.39 -8.85 -8.22
CA ILE A 138 -7.66 -9.94 -7.27
C ILE A 138 -8.69 -9.50 -6.22
N LEU A 139 -8.56 -8.28 -5.67
CA LEU A 139 -9.55 -7.75 -4.73
C LEU A 139 -10.93 -7.61 -5.37
N ALA A 140 -11.01 -7.05 -6.58
CA ALA A 140 -12.28 -6.85 -7.28
C ALA A 140 -13.00 -8.18 -7.54
N GLU A 141 -12.27 -9.21 -7.99
CA GLU A 141 -12.81 -10.56 -8.17
C GLU A 141 -13.26 -11.19 -6.86
N PHE A 142 -12.47 -11.05 -5.79
CA PHE A 142 -12.82 -11.52 -4.46
C PHE A 142 -14.14 -10.88 -3.98
N VAL A 143 -14.25 -9.55 -4.06
CA VAL A 143 -15.47 -8.81 -3.67
C VAL A 143 -16.68 -9.25 -4.49
N ALA A 144 -16.51 -9.44 -5.80
CA ALA A 144 -17.58 -9.93 -6.68
C ALA A 144 -18.02 -11.36 -6.30
N SER A 145 -17.08 -12.24 -5.96
CA SER A 145 -17.36 -13.63 -5.54
C SER A 145 -18.16 -13.69 -4.23
N VAL A 146 -17.83 -12.81 -3.28
CA VAL A 146 -18.54 -12.71 -2.00
C VAL A 146 -19.97 -12.26 -2.24
N LYS A 147 -20.17 -11.21 -3.05
CA LYS A 147 -21.51 -10.69 -3.37
C LYS A 147 -22.42 -11.73 -4.03
N LYS A 148 -21.88 -12.58 -4.92
CA LYS A 148 -22.64 -13.65 -5.57
C LYS A 148 -23.11 -14.74 -4.62
N LYS A 149 -22.38 -15.04 -3.54
CA LYS A 149 -22.77 -16.07 -2.57
C LYS A 149 -23.97 -15.69 -1.71
N ASP A 150 -24.34 -14.40 -1.71
CA ASP A 150 -25.45 -13.87 -0.90
C ASP A 150 -26.67 -13.46 -1.73
N ALA A 151 -26.61 -13.60 -3.05
CA ALA A 151 -27.69 -13.33 -3.98
C ALA A 151 -28.42 -14.63 -4.33
#